data_AF-A0A2N2WHV3-F1
#
_entry.id   AF-A0A2N2WHV3-F1
#
_cell.length_a   1.000
_cell.length_b   1.000
_cell.length_c   1.000
_cell.angle_alpha   90.00
_cell.angle_beta   90.00
_cell.angle_gamma   90.00
#
_symmetry.space_group_name_H-M   'P 1'
#
loop_
_entity.id
_entity.type
_entity.pdbx_description
1 polymer ?
#
loop_
_entity_poly.entity_id
_entity_poly.type
_entity_poly.pdbx_seq_one_letter_code
_entity_poly.pdbx_strand_id
1 'polypeptide(L)'
;MKKYVFLILLLFPLILSAQQKASIGMGLDEVKKLYPGMRQSQYENQITLIHPDTLYGLASEWGYRFENNKLDWIYFSKYIDTLNETNFNKCLAATMHLIADYSMEFGAPDTLIPGTLHFRDPYTDHHWGYDVIEARWNNANGMKIKIEFTFMGGKGEYHLIVIVNYFDKNYPYFE
;
A
#
# COMPACT_ATOMS: atom_id res chain seq x y z
N MET A 1 -51.70 -19.95 -14.10
CA MET A 1 -50.63 -18.93 -14.15
C MET A 1 -49.53 -19.30 -13.17
N LYS A 2 -48.39 -19.81 -13.67
CA LYS A 2 -47.23 -20.13 -12.83
C LYS A 2 -46.44 -18.83 -12.57
N LYS A 3 -46.40 -18.38 -11.32
CA LYS A 3 -45.56 -17.26 -10.89
C LYS A 3 -44.13 -17.78 -10.71
N TYR A 4 -43.23 -17.38 -11.60
CA TYR A 4 -41.80 -17.59 -11.42
C TYR A 4 -41.28 -16.53 -10.44
N VAL A 5 -40.80 -16.98 -9.28
CA VAL A 5 -40.05 -16.15 -8.33
C VAL A 5 -38.62 -16.06 -8.88
N PHE A 6 -38.26 -14.88 -9.39
CA PHE A 6 -36.88 -14.57 -9.75
C PHE A 6 -36.08 -14.36 -8.45
N LEU A 7 -35.30 -15.37 -8.07
CA LEU A 7 -34.32 -15.24 -6.99
C LEU A 7 -33.12 -14.47 -7.55
N ILE A 8 -33.06 -13.16 -7.27
CA ILE A 8 -31.87 -12.36 -7.56
C ILE A 8 -30.82 -12.73 -6.50
N LEU A 9 -29.86 -13.59 -6.87
CA LEU A 9 -28.62 -13.73 -6.12
C LEU A 9 -27.84 -12.42 -6.29
N LEU A 10 -27.92 -11.54 -5.30
CA LEU A 10 -26.97 -10.46 -5.13
C LEU A 10 -25.62 -11.10 -4.78
N LEU A 11 -24.80 -11.33 -5.81
CA LEU A 11 -23.37 -11.54 -5.65
C LEU A 11 -22.80 -10.24 -5.10
N PHE A 12 -22.74 -10.12 -3.77
CA PHE A 12 -21.90 -9.12 -3.15
C PHE A 12 -20.47 -9.43 -3.60
N PRO A 13 -19.77 -8.51 -4.30
CA PRO A 13 -18.35 -8.71 -4.52
C PRO A 13 -17.72 -8.88 -3.13
N LEU A 14 -16.99 -9.96 -2.93
CA LEU A 14 -16.06 -10.08 -1.82
C LEU A 14 -15.17 -8.83 -1.93
N ILE A 15 -15.41 -7.86 -1.05
CA ILE A 15 -14.54 -6.70 -0.92
C ILE A 15 -13.22 -7.28 -0.42
N LEU A 16 -12.30 -7.54 -1.34
CA LEU A 16 -10.92 -7.82 -1.00
C LEU A 16 -10.38 -6.53 -0.39
N SER A 17 -10.45 -6.46 0.93
CA SER A 17 -9.83 -5.39 1.68
C SER A 17 -8.31 -5.53 1.54
N ALA A 18 -7.65 -4.47 1.08
CA ALA A 18 -6.19 -4.39 0.96
C ALA A 18 -5.47 -4.22 2.32
N GLN A 19 -6.22 -4.29 3.42
CA GLN A 19 -5.73 -4.02 4.77
C GLN A 19 -4.97 -5.20 5.36
N GLN A 20 -3.99 -4.89 6.20
CA GLN A 20 -3.19 -5.90 6.89
C GLN A 20 -3.82 -6.33 8.21
N LYS A 21 -3.77 -7.63 8.48
CA LYS A 21 -4.19 -8.24 9.75
C LYS A 21 -3.17 -8.07 10.85
N ALA A 22 -1.90 -7.89 10.48
CA ALA A 22 -0.84 -7.63 11.45
C ALA A 22 -0.90 -6.18 11.94
N SER A 23 -0.47 -5.97 13.18
CA SER A 23 -0.35 -4.64 13.78
C SER A 23 1.04 -4.46 14.38
N ILE A 24 1.51 -3.22 14.38
CA ILE A 24 2.78 -2.86 15.00
C ILE A 24 2.79 -3.32 16.47
N GLY A 25 3.91 -3.89 16.91
CA GLY A 25 4.09 -4.47 18.24
C GLY A 25 3.73 -5.96 18.37
N MET A 26 3.18 -6.60 17.33
CA MET A 26 3.00 -8.05 17.30
C MET A 26 4.36 -8.79 17.31
N GLY A 27 4.40 -9.96 17.94
CA GLY A 27 5.56 -10.84 17.93
C GLY A 27 5.70 -11.63 16.62
N LEU A 28 6.90 -12.09 16.32
CA LEU A 28 7.22 -12.84 15.10
C LEU A 28 6.29 -14.04 14.86
N ASP A 29 6.05 -14.85 15.90
CA ASP A 29 5.22 -16.05 15.80
C ASP A 29 3.72 -15.73 15.62
N GLU A 30 3.26 -14.58 16.12
CA GLU A 30 1.88 -14.12 15.92
C GLU A 30 1.66 -13.78 14.45
N VAL A 31 2.60 -13.07 13.83
CA VAL A 31 2.52 -12.71 12.41
C VAL A 31 2.66 -13.95 11.50
N LYS A 32 3.54 -14.90 11.86
CA LYS A 32 3.64 -16.20 11.15
C LYS A 32 2.35 -17.01 11.17
N LYS A 33 1.54 -16.90 12.23
CA LYS A 33 0.22 -17.54 12.29
C LYS A 33 -0.81 -16.85 11.40
N LEU A 34 -0.76 -15.53 11.27
CA LEU A 34 -1.65 -14.77 10.41
C LEU A 34 -1.42 -15.07 8.91
N TYR A 35 -0.15 -15.26 8.53
CA TYR A 35 0.25 -15.49 7.15
C TYR A 35 1.19 -16.71 7.06
N PRO A 36 0.65 -17.94 6.95
CA PRO A 36 1.47 -19.13 6.82
C PRO A 36 2.24 -19.13 5.49
N GLY A 37 3.47 -19.67 5.49
CA GLY A 37 4.28 -19.83 4.28
C GLY A 37 5.03 -18.58 3.81
N MET A 38 5.12 -17.54 4.64
CA MET A 38 5.95 -16.37 4.35
C MET A 38 7.42 -16.76 4.16
N ARG A 39 8.09 -16.06 3.24
CA ARG A 39 9.55 -16.11 3.13
C ARG A 39 10.15 -15.26 4.25
N GLN A 40 11.32 -15.65 4.74
CA GLN A 40 12.04 -14.90 5.76
C GLN A 40 13.38 -14.43 5.19
N SER A 41 13.71 -13.16 5.43
CA SER A 41 15.02 -12.58 5.24
C SER A 41 15.55 -12.09 6.59
N GLN A 42 16.87 -12.07 6.74
CA GLN A 42 17.53 -11.54 7.93
C GLN A 42 18.71 -10.68 7.50
N TYR A 43 18.79 -9.48 8.07
CA TYR A 43 19.89 -8.55 7.86
C TYR A 43 20.25 -7.94 9.22
N GLU A 44 21.53 -8.09 9.61
CA GLU A 44 22.00 -7.73 10.95
C GLU A 44 21.09 -8.32 12.06
N ASN A 45 20.53 -7.46 12.91
CA ASN A 45 19.64 -7.83 14.01
C ASN A 45 18.15 -7.76 13.64
N GLN A 46 17.82 -7.57 12.37
CA GLN A 46 16.46 -7.42 11.88
C GLN A 46 16.01 -8.66 11.12
N ILE A 47 14.76 -9.07 11.38
CA ILE A 47 14.10 -10.14 10.63
C ILE A 47 13.02 -9.47 9.77
N THR A 48 12.90 -9.85 8.50
CA THR A 48 11.79 -9.43 7.65
C THR A 48 11.05 -10.66 7.14
N LEU A 49 9.75 -10.74 7.41
CA LEU A 49 8.87 -11.70 6.77
C LEU A 49 8.28 -11.09 5.51
N ILE A 50 8.13 -11.90 4.46
CA ILE A 50 7.70 -11.46 3.14
C ILE A 50 6.50 -12.30 2.70
N HIS A 51 5.41 -11.61 2.35
CA HIS A 51 4.16 -12.20 1.88
C HIS A 51 3.78 -11.62 0.51
N PRO A 52 3.80 -12.42 -0.58
CA PRO A 52 3.34 -11.96 -1.89
C PRO A 52 1.86 -11.61 -1.87
N ASP A 53 1.49 -10.50 -2.53
CA ASP A 53 0.11 -10.04 -2.61
C ASP A 53 -0.13 -9.20 -3.88
N THR A 54 -1.40 -8.98 -4.23
CA THR A 54 -1.81 -8.15 -5.37
C THR A 54 -2.88 -7.16 -4.95
N LEU A 55 -2.49 -5.89 -4.83
CA LEU A 55 -3.39 -4.80 -4.47
C LEU A 55 -3.91 -4.13 -5.73
N TYR A 56 -5.21 -4.28 -6.03
CA TYR A 56 -5.86 -3.69 -7.20
C TYR A 56 -5.10 -3.87 -8.52
N GLY A 57 -4.57 -5.08 -8.74
CA GLY A 57 -3.81 -5.43 -9.95
C GLY A 57 -2.34 -5.00 -9.93
N LEU A 58 -1.83 -4.50 -8.80
CA LEU A 58 -0.41 -4.27 -8.54
C LEU A 58 0.15 -5.45 -7.76
N ALA A 59 0.76 -6.41 -8.45
CA ALA A 59 1.45 -7.54 -7.84
C ALA A 59 2.80 -7.10 -7.25
N SER A 60 2.96 -7.28 -5.94
CA SER A 60 4.20 -7.06 -5.19
C SER A 60 4.19 -7.90 -3.91
N GLU A 61 4.86 -7.46 -2.87
CA GLU A 61 5.00 -8.17 -1.62
C GLU A 61 4.83 -7.22 -0.43
N TRP A 62 4.19 -7.72 0.61
CA TRP A 62 4.23 -7.13 1.94
C TRP A 62 5.50 -7.58 2.66
N GLY A 63 6.22 -6.62 3.23
CA GLY A 63 7.29 -6.84 4.19
C GLY A 63 6.81 -6.52 5.60
N TYR A 64 7.16 -7.39 6.54
CA TYR A 64 6.93 -7.23 7.98
C TYR A 64 8.29 -7.28 8.65
N ARG A 65 8.82 -6.13 9.02
CA ARG A 65 10.12 -6.01 9.67
C ARG A 65 9.97 -6.11 11.18
N PHE A 66 10.91 -6.82 11.81
CA PHE A 66 10.96 -7.01 13.24
C PHE A 66 12.28 -6.48 13.77
N GLU A 67 12.19 -5.67 14.81
CA GLU A 67 13.30 -5.23 15.65
C GLU A 67 13.03 -5.70 17.08
N ASN A 68 14.03 -6.29 17.74
CA ASN A 68 13.86 -6.84 19.10
C ASN A 68 12.65 -7.81 19.23
N ASN A 69 12.42 -8.64 18.21
CA ASN A 69 11.30 -9.59 18.09
C ASN A 69 9.90 -8.95 18.08
N LYS A 70 9.81 -7.66 17.79
CA LYS A 70 8.56 -6.91 17.68
C LYS A 70 8.43 -6.30 16.30
N LEU A 71 7.26 -6.45 15.70
CA LEU A 71 6.93 -5.86 14.41
C LEU A 71 6.99 -4.35 14.53
N ASP A 72 7.91 -3.70 13.83
CA ASP A 72 8.15 -2.25 13.93
C ASP A 72 7.76 -1.51 12.64
N TRP A 73 7.71 -2.23 11.51
CA TRP A 73 7.36 -1.69 10.21
C TRP A 73 6.64 -2.70 9.33
N ILE A 74 5.51 -2.31 8.77
CA ILE A 74 4.83 -3.05 7.69
C ILE A 74 4.88 -2.20 6.45
N TYR A 75 5.28 -2.78 5.32
CA TYR A 75 5.33 -2.06 4.05
C TYR A 75 4.88 -2.90 2.87
N PHE A 76 4.29 -2.24 1.88
CA PHE A 76 4.10 -2.75 0.53
C PHE A 76 4.68 -1.71 -0.41
N SER A 77 5.47 -2.12 -1.39
CA SER A 77 6.01 -1.21 -2.40
C SER A 77 5.95 -1.84 -3.77
N LYS A 78 5.34 -1.16 -4.74
CA LYS A 78 5.37 -1.55 -6.15
C LYS A 78 6.11 -0.53 -6.97
N TYR A 79 7.19 -0.97 -7.61
CA TYR A 79 7.91 -0.25 -8.65
C TYR A 79 7.40 -0.68 -10.03
N ILE A 80 7.18 0.30 -10.92
CA ILE A 80 6.89 0.08 -12.34
C ILE A 80 7.84 0.93 -13.18
N ASP A 81 8.69 0.25 -13.95
CA ASP A 81 9.75 0.89 -14.74
C ASP A 81 9.27 1.30 -16.14
N THR A 82 8.20 0.67 -16.65
CA THR A 82 7.58 1.07 -17.91
C THR A 82 6.74 2.33 -17.70
N LEU A 83 7.29 3.48 -18.07
CA LEU A 83 6.61 4.77 -18.00
C LEU A 83 5.67 4.96 -19.18
N ASN A 84 4.38 5.04 -18.90
CA ASN A 84 3.38 5.53 -19.83
C ASN A 84 2.12 5.94 -19.04
N GLU A 85 1.24 6.66 -19.71
CA GLU A 85 -0.01 7.13 -19.14
C GLU A 85 -0.89 5.98 -18.62
N THR A 86 -0.93 4.84 -19.31
CA THR A 86 -1.71 3.67 -18.87
C THR A 86 -1.25 3.15 -17.51
N ASN A 87 0.06 2.98 -17.31
CA ASN A 87 0.62 2.52 -16.04
C ASN A 87 0.49 3.57 -14.95
N PHE A 88 0.66 4.86 -15.30
CA PHE A 88 0.42 5.97 -14.38
C PHE A 88 -1.02 5.95 -13.86
N ASN A 89 -2.00 5.88 -14.76
CA ASN A 89 -3.41 5.84 -14.41
C ASN A 89 -3.76 4.57 -13.61
N LYS A 90 -3.13 3.43 -13.91
CA LYS A 90 -3.28 2.21 -13.11
C LYS A 90 -2.78 2.40 -11.66
N CYS A 91 -1.61 2.98 -11.47
CA CYS A 91 -1.08 3.29 -10.14
C CYS A 91 -1.96 4.29 -9.39
N LEU A 92 -2.40 5.36 -10.06
CA LEU A 92 -3.28 6.35 -9.47
C LEU A 92 -4.60 5.72 -9.01
N ALA A 93 -5.25 4.93 -9.87
CA ALA A 93 -6.50 4.26 -9.53
C ALA A 93 -6.32 3.29 -8.35
N ALA A 94 -5.28 2.47 -8.36
CA ALA A 94 -4.98 1.56 -7.25
C ALA A 94 -4.75 2.31 -5.93
N THR A 95 -4.02 3.43 -5.97
CA THR A 95 -3.75 4.25 -4.79
C THR A 95 -5.02 4.91 -4.25
N MET A 96 -5.89 5.41 -5.13
CA MET A 96 -7.20 5.94 -4.73
C MET A 96 -8.09 4.87 -4.08
N HIS A 97 -8.08 3.64 -4.60
CA HIS A 97 -8.79 2.52 -3.98
C HIS A 97 -8.21 2.16 -2.61
N LEU A 98 -6.88 2.11 -2.47
CA LEU A 98 -6.21 1.91 -1.18
C LEU A 98 -6.61 2.99 -0.17
N ILE A 99 -6.59 4.26 -0.56
CA ILE A 99 -7.01 5.37 0.32
C ILE A 99 -8.48 5.19 0.74
N ALA A 100 -9.36 4.80 -0.19
CA ALA A 100 -10.77 4.57 0.12
C ALA A 100 -10.95 3.40 1.11
N ASP A 101 -10.29 2.26 0.90
CA ASP A 101 -10.36 1.11 1.79
C ASP A 101 -9.89 1.45 3.21
N TYR A 102 -8.80 2.19 3.35
CA TYR A 102 -8.29 2.59 4.66
C TYR A 102 -9.18 3.65 5.30
N SER A 103 -9.79 4.52 4.48
CA SER A 103 -10.75 5.50 4.97
C SER A 103 -12.03 4.87 5.52
N MET A 104 -12.47 3.74 4.94
CA MET A 104 -13.65 3.01 5.44
C MET A 104 -13.40 2.40 6.83
N GLU A 105 -12.18 2.00 7.14
CA GLU A 105 -11.83 1.35 8.41
C GLU A 105 -11.40 2.36 9.49
N PHE A 106 -10.53 3.30 9.14
CA PHE A 106 -9.89 4.21 10.10
C PHE A 106 -10.50 5.62 10.10
N GLY A 107 -11.51 5.87 9.27
CA GLY A 107 -12.03 7.21 8.99
C GLY A 107 -11.15 7.97 7.98
N ALA A 108 -11.55 9.19 7.64
CA ALA A 108 -10.81 10.03 6.69
C ALA A 108 -9.34 10.22 7.14
N PRO A 109 -8.38 10.33 6.20
CA PRO A 109 -6.99 10.60 6.54
C PRO A 109 -6.87 11.95 7.25
N ASP A 110 -5.95 12.03 8.22
CA ASP A 110 -5.60 13.28 8.90
C ASP A 110 -4.98 14.29 7.92
N THR A 111 -4.33 13.79 6.87
CA THR A 111 -3.73 14.62 5.83
C THR A 111 -3.88 13.93 4.48
N LEU A 112 -4.36 14.68 3.49
CA LEU A 112 -4.41 14.28 2.08
C LEU A 112 -3.68 15.36 1.27
N ILE A 113 -2.59 14.96 0.61
CA ILE A 113 -1.72 15.86 -0.17
C ILE A 113 -1.89 15.50 -1.64
N PRO A 114 -2.68 16.26 -2.42
CA PRO A 114 -2.74 16.08 -3.85
C PRO A 114 -1.47 16.66 -4.50
N GLY A 115 -0.87 15.89 -5.40
CA GLY A 115 0.24 16.31 -6.24
C GLY A 115 -0.18 16.45 -7.71
N THR A 116 0.67 16.02 -8.63
CA THR A 116 0.37 16.06 -10.07
C THR A 116 -0.38 14.80 -10.49
N LEU A 117 -1.70 14.91 -10.68
CA LEU A 117 -2.61 13.79 -10.97
C LEU A 117 -2.68 13.37 -12.44
N HIS A 118 -1.80 13.91 -13.28
CA HIS A 118 -1.72 13.58 -14.70
C HIS A 118 -0.31 13.13 -15.06
N PHE A 119 -0.19 12.21 -16.01
CA PHE A 119 1.10 11.74 -16.49
C PHE A 119 1.82 12.87 -17.23
N ARG A 120 3.06 13.17 -16.81
CA ARG A 120 4.01 14.00 -17.55
C ARG A 120 5.11 13.08 -18.05
N ASP A 121 5.33 13.06 -19.35
CA ASP A 121 6.36 12.21 -19.95
C ASP A 121 7.72 12.90 -19.81
N PRO A 122 8.67 12.34 -19.03
CA PRO A 122 9.97 12.96 -18.77
C PRO A 122 10.84 13.10 -20.03
N TYR A 123 10.52 12.38 -21.10
CA TYR A 123 11.23 12.45 -22.38
C TYR A 123 10.73 13.59 -23.28
N THR A 124 9.59 14.22 -22.94
CA THR A 124 9.02 15.37 -23.68
C THR A 124 8.93 16.62 -22.82
N ASP A 125 8.75 16.47 -21.51
CA ASP A 125 8.69 17.53 -20.50
C ASP A 125 9.67 17.16 -19.39
N HIS A 126 10.87 17.72 -19.40
CA HIS A 126 11.94 17.29 -18.51
C HIS A 126 11.61 17.57 -17.03
N HIS A 127 11.60 16.53 -16.20
CA HIS A 127 11.46 16.62 -14.74
C HIS A 127 12.16 15.45 -14.02
N TRP A 128 12.42 15.59 -12.72
CA TRP A 128 13.08 14.57 -11.87
C TRP A 128 12.07 13.71 -11.10
N GLY A 129 10.87 13.57 -11.65
CA GLY A 129 9.71 13.04 -10.94
C GLY A 129 8.91 14.11 -10.18
N TYR A 130 7.87 13.67 -9.49
CA TYR A 130 6.92 14.48 -8.73
C TYR A 130 6.02 13.59 -7.86
N ASP A 131 5.50 14.14 -6.76
CA ASP A 131 4.46 13.49 -5.98
C ASP A 131 3.15 13.49 -6.74
N VAL A 132 2.42 12.37 -6.68
CA VAL A 132 1.12 12.23 -7.35
C VAL A 132 0.01 12.41 -6.32
N ILE A 133 0.01 11.59 -5.27
CA ILE A 133 -0.93 11.71 -4.17
C ILE A 133 -0.38 11.01 -2.92
N GLU A 134 -0.67 11.57 -1.76
CA GLU A 134 -0.33 10.99 -0.47
C GLU A 134 -1.48 11.14 0.54
N ALA A 135 -1.74 10.09 1.31
CA ALA A 135 -2.67 10.11 2.44
C ALA A 135 -1.99 9.60 3.71
N ARG A 136 -2.22 10.28 4.84
CA ARG A 136 -1.64 9.96 6.16
C ARG A 136 -2.72 9.81 7.21
N TRP A 137 -2.58 8.78 8.04
CA TRP A 137 -3.27 8.62 9.32
C TRP A 137 -2.22 8.60 10.42
N ASN A 138 -2.27 9.59 11.31
CA ASN A 138 -1.30 9.77 12.38
C ASN A 138 -1.56 8.82 13.58
N ASN A 139 -2.78 8.31 13.72
CA ASN A 139 -3.17 7.40 14.79
C ASN A 139 -4.35 6.49 14.39
N ALA A 140 -4.14 5.64 13.39
CA ALA A 140 -5.05 4.55 13.04
C ALA A 140 -4.82 3.36 13.99
N ASN A 141 -5.66 3.22 15.02
CA ASN A 141 -5.56 2.14 16.02
C ASN A 141 -4.17 1.99 16.65
N GLY A 142 -3.51 3.10 16.97
CA GLY A 142 -2.16 3.10 17.55
C GLY A 142 -1.03 3.03 16.54
N MET A 143 -1.34 3.12 15.23
CA MET A 143 -0.36 3.11 14.15
C MET A 143 -0.38 4.41 13.36
N LYS A 144 0.77 4.76 12.80
CA LYS A 144 0.92 5.72 11.71
C LYS A 144 0.80 4.97 10.39
N ILE A 145 -0.09 5.39 9.50
CA ILE A 145 -0.25 4.79 8.17
C ILE A 145 0.00 5.85 7.10
N LYS A 146 0.81 5.52 6.09
CA LYS A 146 1.04 6.34 4.90
C LYS A 146 0.75 5.54 3.65
N ILE A 147 -0.05 6.09 2.75
CA ILE A 147 -0.30 5.55 1.40
C ILE A 147 0.14 6.63 0.41
N GLU A 148 1.03 6.29 -0.50
CA GLU A 148 1.58 7.25 -1.46
C GLU A 148 1.73 6.66 -2.85
N PHE A 149 1.54 7.52 -3.84
CA PHE A 149 1.97 7.30 -5.21
C PHE A 149 2.88 8.45 -5.63
N THR A 150 4.09 8.11 -6.05
CA THR A 150 5.10 9.06 -6.52
C THR A 150 5.65 8.61 -7.86
N PHE A 151 5.91 9.57 -8.74
CA PHE A 151 6.76 9.39 -9.91
C PHE A 151 8.18 9.79 -9.49
N MET A 152 9.11 8.85 -9.43
CA MET A 152 10.51 9.12 -9.09
C MET A 152 11.37 9.15 -10.36
N GLY A 153 12.30 10.10 -10.44
CA GLY A 153 13.30 10.18 -11.51
C GLY A 153 14.68 10.56 -11.00
N GLY A 154 15.72 9.92 -11.49
CA GLY A 154 17.09 10.21 -11.10
C GLY A 154 18.12 9.51 -11.98
N LYS A 155 19.17 10.23 -12.38
CA LYS A 155 20.29 9.69 -13.21
C LYS A 155 19.85 8.98 -14.50
N GLY A 156 18.71 9.39 -15.08
CA GLY A 156 18.15 8.78 -16.30
C GLY A 156 17.28 7.56 -16.06
N GLU A 157 17.09 7.16 -14.80
CA GLU A 157 16.15 6.11 -14.39
C GLU A 157 14.88 6.73 -13.83
N TYR A 158 13.76 6.09 -14.08
CA TYR A 158 12.45 6.59 -13.71
C TYR A 158 11.53 5.44 -13.32
N HIS A 159 10.72 5.68 -12.29
CA HIS A 159 9.83 4.67 -11.73
C HIS A 159 8.51 5.31 -11.30
N LEU A 160 7.41 4.59 -11.54
CA LEU A 160 6.16 4.83 -10.83
C LEU A 160 6.17 3.97 -9.56
N ILE A 161 5.91 4.58 -8.42
CA ILE A 161 6.08 3.93 -7.11
C ILE A 161 4.80 4.07 -6.30
N VAL A 162 4.14 2.96 -6.00
CA VAL A 162 3.01 2.92 -5.04
C VAL A 162 3.49 2.27 -3.77
N ILE A 163 3.34 2.97 -2.63
CA ILE A 163 3.78 2.50 -1.33
C ILE A 163 2.63 2.56 -0.32
N VAL A 164 2.57 1.56 0.54
CA VAL A 164 1.80 1.58 1.79
C VAL A 164 2.77 1.29 2.93
N ASN A 165 2.75 2.12 3.97
CA ASN A 165 3.57 1.97 5.16
C ASN A 165 2.73 2.02 6.44
N TYR A 166 3.12 1.22 7.42
CA TYR A 166 2.62 1.25 8.79
C TYR A 166 3.80 1.37 9.75
N PHE A 167 3.69 2.28 10.71
CA PHE A 167 4.67 2.47 11.78
C PHE A 167 3.97 2.59 13.13
N ASP A 168 4.73 2.49 14.22
CA ASP A 168 4.23 2.86 15.55
C ASP A 168 3.74 4.31 15.54
N LYS A 169 2.68 4.62 16.30
CA LYS A 169 2.17 6.00 16.35
C LYS A 169 3.19 7.03 16.83
N ASN A 170 4.20 6.62 17.59
CA ASN A 170 5.25 7.49 18.10
C ASN A 170 6.49 7.51 17.19
N TYR A 171 6.47 6.79 16.07
CA TYR A 171 7.59 6.79 15.13
C TYR A 171 7.86 8.24 14.66
N PRO A 172 9.07 8.77 14.84
CA PRO A 172 9.31 10.21 14.72
C PRO A 172 9.17 10.72 13.29
N TYR A 173 9.31 9.87 12.29
CA TYR A 173 9.30 10.25 10.88
C TYR A 173 7.97 9.91 10.21
N PHE A 174 7.39 10.90 9.53
CA PHE A 174 6.49 10.73 8.38
C PHE A 174 7.08 11.37 7.12
N GLU A 175 8.17 12.11 7.31
CA GLU A 175 8.85 12.93 6.33
C GLU A 175 9.49 12.06 5.26
#